data_AF-A0A924M3G6-F1
#
_entry.id   AF-A0A924M3G6-F1
#
_cell.length_a   1.000
_cell.length_b   1.000
_cell.length_c   1.000
_cell.angle_alpha   90.00
_cell.angle_beta   90.00
_cell.angle_gamma   90.00
#
_symmetry.space_group_name_H-M   'P 1'
#
loop_
_entity.id
_entity.type
_entity.pdbx_description
1 polymer ?
#
loop_
_entity_poly.entity_id
_entity_poly.type
_entity_poly.pdbx_seq_one_letter_code
_entity_poly.pdbx_strand_id
1 'polypeptide(L)' 'GVNSSAILYCGSGVTAAHNALVLDELGVRPKLYAGSWSDWISYPENPIKTGGRP' A
#
# COMPACT_ATOMS: atom_id res chain seq x y z
N GLY A 1 4.21 -15.49 -15.96
CA GLY A 1 3.46 -14.30 -15.54
C GLY A 1 4.12 -13.73 -14.31
N VAL A 2 4.35 -12.42 -14.27
CA VAL A 2 5.06 -11.77 -13.17
C VAL A 2 4.22 -11.88 -11.88
N ASN A 3 4.65 -12.74 -10.95
CA ASN A 3 3.99 -12.93 -9.66
C ASN A 3 4.66 -12.03 -8.63
N SER A 4 4.45 -10.71 -8.76
CA SER A 4 4.93 -9.73 -7.79
C SER A 4 3.96 -9.71 -6.62
N SER A 5 4.39 -10.11 -5.42
CA SER A 5 3.63 -9.96 -4.18
C SER A 5 3.61 -8.51 -3.69
N ALA A 6 3.33 -7.55 -4.60
CA ALA A 6 3.30 -6.14 -4.27
C ALA A 6 2.09 -5.83 -3.38
N ILE A 7 2.35 -5.15 -2.26
CA ILE A 7 1.31 -4.61 -1.36
C ILE A 7 1.32 -3.09 -1.54
N LEU A 8 0.18 -2.53 -1.93
CA LEU A 8 0.02 -1.10 -2.13
C LEU A 8 -0.57 -0.44 -0.88
N TYR A 9 -0.04 0.73 -0.53
CA TYR A 9 -0.55 1.61 0.51
C TYR A 9 -0.17 3.06 0.21
N CYS A 10 -0.84 4.02 0.82
CA CYS A 10 -0.45 5.44 0.78
C CYS A 10 -0.76 6.11 2.12
N GLY A 11 -1.18 7.38 2.11
CA GLY A 11 -1.66 8.07 3.32
C GLY A 11 -3.01 7.49 3.81
N SER A 12 -4.02 7.58 2.95
CA SER A 12 -5.42 7.25 3.26
C SER A 12 -6.00 6.11 2.42
N GLY A 13 -5.19 5.44 1.61
CA GLY A 13 -5.61 4.36 0.71
C GLY A 13 -6.10 4.81 -0.67
N VAL A 14 -6.42 6.09 -0.88
CA VAL A 14 -7.02 6.58 -2.14
C VAL A 14 -6.10 6.36 -3.35
N THR A 15 -4.86 6.84 -3.30
CA THR A 15 -3.88 6.64 -4.40
C THR A 15 -3.52 5.16 -4.59
N ALA A 16 -3.41 4.41 -3.49
CA ALA A 16 -3.10 2.99 -3.54
C ALA A 16 -4.21 2.18 -4.23
N ALA A 17 -5.48 2.51 -3.96
CA ALA A 17 -6.63 1.89 -4.61
C ALA A 17 -6.65 2.18 -6.12
N HIS A 18 -6.35 3.42 -6.53
CA HIS A 18 -6.24 3.78 -7.95
C HIS A 18 -5.14 2.96 -8.64
N ASN A 19 -3.96 2.86 -8.04
CA ASN A 19 -2.87 2.07 -8.60
C ASN A 19 -3.20 0.57 -8.62
N ALA A 20 -3.93 0.06 -7.63
CA ALA A 20 -4.36 -1.33 -7.59
C ALA A 20 -5.28 -1.67 -8.78
N LEU A 21 -6.21 -0.77 -9.10
CA LEU A 21 -7.09 -0.91 -10.27
C LEU A 21 -6.27 -0.91 -11.57
N VAL A 22 -5.34 0.03 -11.74
CA VAL A 22 -4.48 0.08 -12.94
C VAL A 22 -3.67 -1.21 -13.10
N LEU A 23 -3.13 -1.76 -12.02
CA LEU A 23 -2.42 -3.03 -12.08
C LEU A 23 -3.34 -4.21 -12.45
N ASP A 24 -4.55 -4.25 -11.91
CA ASP A 24 -5.54 -5.29 -12.22
C ASP A 24 -5.92 -5.28 -13.70
N GLU A 25 -6.15 -4.09 -14.27
CA GLU A 25 -6.38 -3.88 -15.72
C GLU A 25 -5.18 -4.34 -16.58
N LEU A 26 -3.96 -4.28 -16.04
CA LEU A 26 -2.75 -4.80 -16.67
C LEU A 26 -2.51 -6.30 -16.43
N GLY A 27 -3.46 -7.00 -15.80
CA GLY A 27 -3.36 -8.43 -15.48
C GLY A 27 -2.43 -8.75 -14.31
N VAL A 28 -2.04 -7.75 -13.53
CA VAL A 28 -1.26 -7.91 -12.29
C VAL A 28 -2.22 -7.80 -11.11
N ARG A 29 -2.22 -8.78 -10.22
CA ARG A 29 -3.14 -8.82 -9.07
C ARG A 29 -2.40 -8.39 -7.79
N PRO A 30 -2.32 -7.10 -7.46
CA PRO A 30 -1.67 -6.64 -6.25
C PRO A 30 -2.54 -6.94 -5.02
N LYS A 31 -1.92 -6.88 -3.84
CA LYS A 31 -2.65 -6.75 -2.58
C LYS A 31 -2.76 -5.26 -2.24
N LEU A 32 -3.91 -4.85 -1.70
CA LEU A 32 -4.14 -3.49 -1.25
C LEU A 32 -4.29 -3.47 0.27
N TYR A 33 -3.48 -2.67 0.95
CA TYR A 33 -3.71 -2.30 2.34
C TYR A 33 -4.52 -1.00 2.38
N ALA A 34 -5.85 -1.15 2.38
CA ALA A 34 -6.78 -0.02 2.24
C ALA A 34 -6.66 0.99 3.37
N GLY A 35 -6.49 0.52 4.62
CA GLY A 35 -6.31 1.38 5.79
C GLY A 35 -5.07 2.27 5.71
N SER A 36 -4.02 1.80 5.03
CA SER A 36 -2.84 2.59 4.69
C SER A 36 -2.17 3.22 5.93
N TRP A 37 -1.44 4.33 5.76
CA TRP A 37 -0.76 4.99 6.87
C TRP A 37 -1.70 5.39 8.00
N SER A 38 -2.89 5.91 7.69
CA SER A 38 -3.91 6.30 8.69
C SER A 38 -4.31 5.15 9.62
N ASP A 39 -4.51 3.95 9.08
CA ASP A 39 -4.78 2.76 9.89
C ASP A 39 -3.52 2.33 10.65
N TRP A 40 -2.35 2.28 9.98
CA TRP A 40 -1.10 1.85 10.59
C TRP A 40 -0.73 2.64 11.85
N ILE A 41 -0.86 3.97 11.81
CA ILE A 41 -0.55 4.85 12.95
C ILE A 41 -1.63 4.86 14.04
N SER A 42 -2.80 4.25 13.79
CA SER A 42 -3.84 4.12 14.81
C SER A 42 -3.49 3.07 15.88
N TYR A 43 -2.46 2.26 15.63
CA TYR A 43 -1.89 1.31 16.57
C TYR A 43 -0.54 1.85 17.09
N PRO A 44 -0.46 2.37 18.33
CA PRO A 44 0.75 3.00 18.87
C PRO A 44 1.98 2.09 18.96
N GLU A 45 1.77 0.78 18.99
CA GLU A 45 2.80 -0.25 19.03
C GLU A 45 3.49 -0.49 17.68
N ASN A 46 2.89 -0.02 16.58
CA ASN A 46 3.42 -0.26 15.26
C ASN A 46 4.74 0.50 15.05
N PRO A 47 5.77 -0.15 14.46
CA PRO A 47 7.03 0.53 14.20
C PRO A 47 6.85 1.62 13.13
N ILE A 48 7.44 2.78 13.41
CA ILE A 48 7.45 3.95 12.51
C ILE A 48 8.90 4.33 12.25
N LYS A 49 9.26 4.47 10.97
CA LYS A 49 10.52 5.10 10.55
C LYS A 49 10.23 6.52 10.04
N THR A 50 11.06 7.48 10.45
CA THR A 50 11.04 8.87 9.96
C THR A 50 12.42 9.26 9.44
N GLY A 51 12.48 10.30 8.60
CA GLY A 51 13.72 10.76 7.98
C GLY A 51 13.88 10.31 6.51
N GLY A 52 15.00 10.69 5.89
CA GLY A 52 15.17 10.67 4.43
C GLY A 52 15.85 9.44 3.82
N ARG A 53 15.96 8.32 4.53
CA ARG A 53 16.59 7.10 3.98
C ARG A 53 15.63 5.91 4.00
N PRO A 54 15.64 5.07 2.95
CA PRO A 54 14.94 3.78 2.96
C PRO A 54 15.44 2.86 4.10
#